data_AF-A0A5J6JDN1-F1
#
_entry.id   AF-A0A5J6JDN1-F1
#
_cell.length_a   1.000
_cell.length_b   1.000
_cell.length_c   1.000
_cell.angle_alpha   90.00
_cell.angle_beta   90.00
_cell.angle_gamma   90.00
#
_symmetry.space_group_name_H-M   'P 1'
#
loop_
_entity.id
_entity.type
_entity.pdbx_description
1 polymer ?
#
loop_
_entity_poly.entity_id
_entity_poly.type
_entity_poly.pdbx_seq_one_letter_code
_entity_poly.pdbx_strand_id
1 'polypeptide(L)'
;MAVLPDPASSRCLLVGVSAYSEEGMDDLPAVANNLEKLRAVLMDPEVWGLPEQHCVILRPAGAEEVLDAVHSLTKRAEDTFVLYYAGHGLLDLEHGKGLHLAMPRSSPDLLHRAVRYKSVVDALQDPRSRARRNLVILDCCYSGAASGGRMGRKRLPPEEPPAEGVFLLTATKRNEQAKAPQGQPLTDFTAELVSVLWEGIANDRRYLDLDTLYRELYGRMRQRNRTSPQLSSSGLPAELALARNRQYREPPPGPSAAERTAAATGPRPRRPTRGLAAAVTVLAAVTVLALDPFAGGGSKAGGKSASPPAAGSLLRASASGFTGNVDLSREGRTDWVQWGYLPKDRGVTAEFTGGPAESECRQTNITCVTRRADAFVIGDFTALGTEPPFRLHASRQPVSFSWTGGAAPHESATGVRSVVYQGGPGAGFRILVPSKDTTRVFRLYVSYRQGSIRFSASLRNGGAPAYSASADTASGPPNENYFRVYEMTFRTPEPSLLEVAITLESNHGGGNVTLMAATLQ
;
A
#
# COMPACT_ATOMS: atom_id res chain seq x y z
N MET A 1 6.95 -4.01 -17.03
CA MET A 1 7.62 -2.70 -16.77
C MET A 1 6.62 -1.60 -17.04
N ALA A 2 6.64 -0.48 -16.30
CA ALA A 2 5.75 0.64 -16.58
C ALA A 2 5.99 1.20 -17.99
N VAL A 3 4.91 1.39 -18.75
CA VAL A 3 4.88 1.94 -20.10
C VAL A 3 4.10 3.25 -20.06
N LEU A 4 4.72 4.30 -20.58
CA LEU A 4 4.04 5.56 -20.82
C LEU A 4 3.22 5.44 -22.11
N PRO A 5 1.92 5.78 -22.10
CA PRO A 5 1.09 5.77 -23.30
C PRO A 5 1.66 6.65 -24.40
N ASP A 6 1.46 6.23 -25.65
CA ASP A 6 1.84 7.03 -26.79
C ASP A 6 0.91 8.27 -26.89
N PRO A 7 1.47 9.49 -26.76
CA PRO A 7 0.66 10.70 -26.76
C PRO A 7 -0.01 10.99 -28.11
N ALA A 8 0.51 10.49 -29.23
CA ALA A 8 -0.09 10.70 -30.55
C ALA A 8 -1.39 9.88 -30.74
N SER A 9 -1.44 8.68 -30.16
CA SER A 9 -2.58 7.77 -30.23
C SER A 9 -3.50 7.84 -29.00
N SER A 10 -3.17 8.66 -28.00
CA SER A 10 -4.00 8.83 -26.79
C SER A 10 -4.92 10.05 -26.87
N ARG A 11 -6.03 10.04 -26.12
CA ARG A 11 -6.94 11.19 -25.98
C ARG A 11 -7.26 11.44 -24.51
N CYS A 12 -7.52 12.70 -24.18
CA CYS A 12 -7.87 13.12 -22.85
C CYS A 12 -9.10 14.03 -22.89
N LEU A 13 -10.05 13.79 -21.98
CA LEU A 13 -11.22 14.61 -21.74
C LEU A 13 -11.20 15.09 -20.28
N LEU A 14 -11.08 16.40 -20.08
CA LEU A 14 -11.13 17.04 -18.77
C LEU A 14 -12.50 17.73 -18.62
N VAL A 15 -13.39 17.13 -17.84
CA VAL A 15 -14.74 17.63 -17.56
C VAL A 15 -14.73 18.37 -16.24
N GLY A 16 -15.26 19.58 -16.19
CA GLY A 16 -15.42 20.29 -14.93
C GLY A 16 -16.71 21.09 -14.85
N VAL A 17 -17.39 20.99 -13.72
CA VAL A 17 -18.60 21.75 -13.39
C VAL A 17 -18.31 22.64 -12.17
N SER A 18 -18.14 23.93 -12.44
CA SER A 18 -17.76 24.93 -11.43
C SER A 18 -18.94 25.76 -10.91
N ALA A 19 -20.07 25.78 -11.63
CA ALA A 19 -21.24 26.57 -11.28
C ALA A 19 -22.51 25.70 -11.30
N TYR A 20 -23.35 25.84 -10.28
CA TYR A 20 -24.60 25.09 -10.12
C TYR A 20 -25.78 26.04 -9.92
N SER A 21 -26.91 25.73 -10.54
CA SER A 21 -28.12 26.57 -10.49
C SER A 21 -29.19 26.07 -9.51
N GLU A 22 -29.03 24.85 -9.01
CA GLU A 22 -30.02 24.21 -8.13
C GLU A 22 -29.74 24.52 -6.65
N GLU A 23 -30.79 24.64 -5.85
CA GLU A 23 -30.68 24.91 -4.42
C GLU A 23 -29.95 23.76 -3.70
N GLY A 24 -29.07 24.10 -2.74
CA GLY A 24 -28.26 23.12 -2.00
C GLY A 24 -27.02 22.59 -2.75
N MET A 25 -26.71 23.15 -3.92
CA MET A 25 -25.50 22.86 -4.68
C MET A 25 -24.56 24.07 -4.69
N ASP A 26 -23.46 23.99 -3.94
CA ASP A 26 -22.48 25.09 -3.86
C ASP A 26 -21.60 25.17 -5.12
N ASP A 27 -21.27 26.38 -5.57
CA ASP A 27 -20.29 26.61 -6.63
C ASP A 27 -18.87 26.16 -6.24
N LEU A 28 -18.13 25.65 -7.22
CA LEU A 28 -16.77 25.14 -7.07
C LEU A 28 -15.81 25.87 -8.02
N PRO A 29 -15.50 27.15 -7.78
CA PRO A 29 -14.72 27.98 -8.71
C PRO A 29 -13.32 27.43 -9.00
N ALA A 30 -12.70 26.71 -8.05
CA ALA A 30 -11.40 26.06 -8.23
C ALA A 30 -11.39 25.02 -9.37
N VAL A 31 -12.54 24.43 -9.70
CA VAL A 31 -12.67 23.45 -10.79
C VAL A 31 -12.25 24.03 -12.13
N ALA A 32 -12.55 25.29 -12.42
CA ALA A 32 -12.14 25.90 -13.69
C ALA A 32 -10.61 25.93 -13.85
N ASN A 33 -9.89 26.21 -12.76
CA ASN A 33 -8.44 26.24 -12.73
C ASN A 33 -7.81 24.84 -12.76
N ASN A 34 -8.49 23.85 -12.15
CA ASN A 34 -8.06 22.45 -12.22
C ASN A 34 -7.88 21.99 -13.67
N LEU A 35 -8.87 22.27 -14.52
CA LEU A 35 -8.87 21.83 -15.92
C LEU A 35 -7.69 22.44 -16.68
N GLU A 36 -7.49 23.75 -16.55
CA GLU A 36 -6.40 24.46 -17.25
C GLU A 36 -5.03 23.98 -16.77
N LYS A 37 -4.85 23.84 -15.46
CA LYS A 37 -3.56 23.44 -14.90
C LYS A 37 -3.22 21.99 -15.22
N LEU A 38 -4.19 21.08 -15.12
CA LEU A 38 -3.99 19.68 -15.47
C LEU A 38 -3.74 19.50 -16.97
N ARG A 39 -4.47 20.22 -17.85
CA ARG A 39 -4.20 20.23 -19.29
C ARG A 39 -2.76 20.63 -19.60
N ALA A 40 -2.30 21.74 -19.01
CA ALA A 40 -0.93 22.22 -19.22
C ALA A 40 0.12 21.18 -18.80
N VAL A 41 -0.10 20.48 -17.67
CA VAL A 41 0.82 19.43 -17.19
C VAL A 41 0.81 18.22 -18.11
N LEU A 42 -0.34 17.74 -18.57
CA LEU A 42 -0.42 16.57 -19.46
C LEU A 42 0.16 16.84 -20.86
N MET A 43 0.09 18.09 -21.33
CA MET A 43 0.66 18.51 -22.60
C MET A 43 2.20 18.68 -22.55
N ASP A 44 2.78 18.80 -21.37
CA ASP A 44 4.21 19.02 -21.22
C ASP A 44 5.02 17.80 -21.72
N PRO A 45 5.99 18.00 -22.65
CA PRO A 45 6.79 16.90 -23.21
C PRO A 45 7.60 16.10 -22.18
N GLU A 46 7.99 16.73 -21.07
CA GLU A 46 8.73 16.09 -19.98
C GLU A 46 7.80 15.36 -19.00
N VAL A 47 6.48 15.50 -19.12
CA VAL A 47 5.49 14.76 -18.33
C VAL A 47 4.91 13.65 -19.20
N TRP A 48 3.95 13.94 -20.06
CA TRP A 48 3.38 12.98 -21.01
C TRP A 48 3.62 13.42 -22.46
N GLY A 49 3.38 14.69 -22.77
CA GLY A 49 3.59 15.27 -24.09
C GLY A 49 2.36 15.12 -25.00
N LEU A 50 1.16 15.13 -24.43
CA LEU A 50 -0.07 15.00 -25.18
C LEU A 50 -0.24 16.21 -26.13
N PRO A 51 -0.51 16.00 -27.44
CA PRO A 51 -0.77 17.11 -28.35
C PRO A 51 -1.96 17.95 -27.89
N GLU A 52 -1.91 19.25 -28.16
CA GLU A 52 -2.94 20.19 -27.71
C GLU A 52 -4.36 19.76 -28.15
N GLN A 53 -4.49 19.29 -29.40
CA GLN A 53 -5.74 18.82 -29.98
C GLN A 53 -6.23 17.47 -29.42
N HIS A 54 -5.42 16.79 -28.61
CA HIS A 54 -5.75 15.51 -27.99
C HIS A 54 -6.20 15.67 -26.52
N CYS A 55 -6.10 16.86 -25.93
CA CYS A 55 -6.60 17.18 -24.58
C CYS A 55 -7.75 18.18 -24.65
N VAL A 56 -8.99 17.69 -24.51
CA VAL A 56 -10.20 18.51 -24.60
C VAL A 56 -10.67 18.88 -23.19
N ILE A 57 -10.87 20.18 -22.95
CA ILE A 57 -11.59 20.67 -21.77
C ILE A 57 -13.07 20.81 -22.12
N LEU A 58 -13.94 20.22 -21.30
CA LEU A 58 -15.40 20.32 -21.43
C LEU A 58 -15.98 20.94 -20.15
N ARG A 59 -16.79 21.99 -20.34
CA ARG A 59 -17.60 22.63 -19.30
C ARG A 59 -19.07 22.40 -19.65
N PRO A 60 -19.64 21.26 -19.27
CA PRO A 60 -20.88 20.78 -19.87
C PRO A 60 -22.11 21.55 -19.38
N ALA A 61 -23.08 21.79 -20.26
CA ALA A 61 -24.40 22.30 -19.87
C ALA A 61 -25.36 21.19 -19.39
N GLY A 62 -25.05 19.92 -19.71
CA GLY A 62 -25.85 18.76 -19.36
C GLY A 62 -25.17 17.43 -19.65
N ALA A 63 -25.84 16.34 -19.26
CA ALA A 63 -25.27 14.99 -19.29
C ALA A 63 -24.93 14.49 -20.71
N GLU A 64 -25.75 14.83 -21.70
CA GLU A 64 -25.57 14.40 -23.10
C GLU A 64 -24.22 14.85 -23.66
N GLU A 65 -23.80 16.09 -23.40
CA GLU A 65 -22.51 16.62 -23.88
C GLU A 65 -21.31 15.82 -23.38
N VAL A 66 -21.39 15.32 -22.13
CA VAL A 66 -20.33 14.50 -21.54
C VAL A 66 -20.29 13.14 -22.22
N LEU A 67 -21.44 12.48 -22.37
CA LEU A 67 -21.51 11.15 -22.98
C LEU A 67 -21.12 11.19 -24.47
N ASP A 68 -21.59 12.19 -25.22
CA ASP A 68 -21.21 12.42 -26.61
C ASP A 68 -19.71 12.65 -26.76
N ALA A 69 -19.11 13.47 -25.88
CA ALA A 69 -17.68 13.72 -25.88
C ALA A 69 -16.88 12.45 -25.58
N VAL A 70 -17.29 11.66 -24.58
CA VAL A 70 -16.66 10.36 -24.28
C VAL A 70 -16.74 9.45 -25.52
N HIS A 71 -17.92 9.27 -26.10
CA HIS A 71 -18.12 8.40 -27.27
C HIS A 71 -17.30 8.84 -28.49
N SER A 72 -17.16 10.14 -28.67
CA SER A 72 -16.47 10.74 -29.79
C SER A 72 -14.94 10.65 -29.66
N LEU A 73 -14.41 10.76 -28.44
CA LEU A 73 -12.97 10.71 -28.17
C LEU A 73 -12.45 9.28 -28.04
N THR A 74 -13.21 8.35 -27.45
CA THR A 74 -12.82 6.94 -27.33
C THR A 74 -12.70 6.25 -28.69
N LYS A 75 -13.51 6.66 -29.68
CA LYS A 75 -13.37 6.23 -31.09
C LYS A 75 -12.06 6.69 -31.75
N ARG A 76 -11.35 7.65 -31.16
CA ARG A 76 -10.14 8.27 -31.71
C ARG A 76 -8.88 8.00 -30.88
N ALA A 77 -9.03 7.53 -29.65
CA ALA A 77 -7.94 7.04 -28.83
C ALA A 77 -7.63 5.61 -29.25
N GLU A 78 -6.44 5.33 -29.77
CA GLU A 78 -6.01 3.98 -30.18
C GLU A 78 -5.09 3.31 -29.14
N ASP A 79 -4.54 4.10 -28.21
CA ASP A 79 -3.75 3.60 -27.07
C ASP A 79 -4.48 3.83 -25.75
N THR A 80 -4.48 5.06 -25.23
CA THR A 80 -5.09 5.36 -23.92
C THR A 80 -6.11 6.50 -24.00
N PHE A 81 -7.27 6.30 -23.38
CA PHE A 81 -8.24 7.37 -23.11
C PHE A 81 -8.21 7.75 -21.62
N VAL A 82 -8.11 9.04 -21.34
CA VAL A 82 -8.14 9.58 -19.97
C VAL A 82 -9.36 10.48 -19.80
N LEU A 83 -10.26 10.12 -18.90
CA LEU A 83 -11.33 10.98 -18.42
C LEU A 83 -10.95 11.54 -17.04
N TYR A 84 -10.93 12.85 -16.91
CA TYR A 84 -10.92 13.52 -15.62
C TYR A 84 -12.25 14.23 -15.42
N TYR A 85 -12.88 14.07 -14.27
CA TYR A 85 -14.08 14.81 -13.90
C TYR A 85 -13.86 15.53 -12.57
N ALA A 86 -14.22 16.81 -12.50
CA ALA A 86 -14.23 17.58 -11.26
C ALA A 86 -15.57 18.31 -11.06
N GLY A 87 -16.13 18.16 -9.86
CA GLY A 87 -17.44 18.70 -9.51
C GLY A 87 -18.07 17.96 -8.33
N HIS A 88 -19.37 18.15 -8.11
CA HIS A 88 -20.10 17.37 -7.11
C HIS A 88 -20.38 15.95 -7.60
N GLY A 89 -20.42 15.00 -6.66
CA GLY A 89 -20.85 13.62 -6.88
C GLY A 89 -22.13 13.34 -6.08
N LEU A 90 -23.18 12.93 -6.76
CA LEU A 90 -24.49 12.63 -6.18
C LEU A 90 -24.66 11.11 -6.05
N LEU A 91 -25.27 10.67 -4.95
CA LEU A 91 -25.56 9.26 -4.70
C LEU A 91 -27.05 8.99 -4.81
N ASP A 92 -27.44 7.99 -5.60
CA ASP A 92 -28.82 7.52 -5.66
C ASP A 92 -29.11 6.62 -4.44
N LEU A 93 -29.71 7.19 -3.41
CA LEU A 93 -30.01 6.47 -2.17
C LEU A 93 -31.25 5.59 -2.28
N GLU A 94 -32.06 5.76 -3.33
CA GLU A 94 -33.38 5.12 -3.50
C GLU A 94 -33.34 3.90 -4.43
N HIS A 95 -32.70 3.99 -5.59
CA HIS A 95 -32.80 2.98 -6.66
C HIS A 95 -31.52 2.16 -6.89
N GLY A 96 -30.63 2.18 -5.91
CA GLY A 96 -29.33 1.50 -5.96
C GLY A 96 -28.22 2.55 -5.88
N LYS A 97 -27.27 2.35 -4.96
CA LYS A 97 -26.30 3.34 -4.46
C LYS A 97 -25.22 3.77 -5.46
N GLY A 98 -25.61 4.01 -6.71
CA GLY A 98 -24.77 4.37 -7.84
C GLY A 98 -24.34 5.83 -7.80
N LEU A 99 -23.10 6.06 -8.22
CA LEU A 99 -22.53 7.40 -8.35
C LEU A 99 -23.09 8.10 -9.60
N HIS A 100 -23.50 9.34 -9.42
CA HIS A 100 -23.88 10.27 -10.47
C HIS A 100 -22.97 11.50 -10.42
N LEU A 101 -22.45 11.92 -11.57
CA LEU A 101 -21.61 13.10 -11.71
C LEU A 101 -22.52 14.31 -11.93
N ALA A 102 -22.51 15.26 -11.00
CA ALA A 102 -23.40 16.41 -11.01
C ALA A 102 -23.15 17.34 -12.22
N MET A 103 -24.21 17.66 -12.93
CA MET A 103 -24.25 18.68 -13.98
C MET A 103 -24.79 20.02 -13.42
N PRO A 104 -24.64 21.17 -14.12
CA PRO A 104 -25.02 22.48 -13.58
C PRO A 104 -26.46 22.58 -13.04
N ARG A 105 -27.39 21.84 -13.67
CA ARG A 105 -28.82 21.83 -13.33
C ARG A 105 -29.28 20.57 -12.59
N SER A 106 -28.33 19.81 -12.03
CA SER A 106 -28.64 18.59 -11.27
C SER A 106 -28.56 18.86 -9.77
N SER A 107 -29.34 18.08 -9.01
CA SER A 107 -29.39 18.11 -7.55
C SER A 107 -29.70 16.70 -7.05
N PRO A 108 -29.63 16.45 -5.73
CA PRO A 108 -30.07 15.19 -5.12
C PRO A 108 -31.50 14.77 -5.50
N ASP A 109 -32.40 15.73 -5.73
CA ASP A 109 -33.79 15.47 -6.16
C ASP A 109 -33.93 15.33 -7.69
N LEU A 110 -32.92 15.77 -8.43
CA LEU A 110 -32.91 15.84 -9.89
C LEU A 110 -31.78 14.99 -10.49
N LEU A 111 -31.56 13.79 -9.94
CA LEU A 111 -30.51 12.85 -10.38
C LEU A 111 -30.57 12.52 -11.88
N HIS A 112 -31.76 12.54 -12.49
CA HIS A 112 -31.95 12.29 -13.93
C HIS A 112 -31.24 13.31 -14.83
N ARG A 113 -30.83 14.48 -14.29
CA ARG A 113 -30.05 15.51 -15.00
C ARG A 113 -28.54 15.33 -14.84
N ALA A 114 -28.10 14.47 -13.92
CA ALA A 114 -26.70 14.14 -13.70
C ALA A 114 -26.24 13.00 -14.64
N VAL A 115 -24.93 12.85 -14.83
CA VAL A 115 -24.38 11.73 -15.61
C VAL A 115 -24.22 10.53 -14.69
N ARG A 116 -24.92 9.42 -14.96
CA ARG A 116 -24.65 8.15 -14.26
C ARG A 116 -23.22 7.68 -14.54
N TYR A 117 -22.45 7.41 -13.49
CA TYR A 117 -21.09 6.89 -13.65
C TYR A 117 -21.08 5.57 -14.43
N LYS A 118 -22.08 4.71 -14.20
CA LYS A 118 -22.26 3.49 -14.99
C LYS A 118 -22.41 3.78 -16.50
N SER A 119 -23.12 4.84 -16.90
CA SER A 119 -23.27 5.21 -18.30
C SER A 119 -21.94 5.65 -18.94
N VAL A 120 -21.04 6.24 -18.15
CA VAL A 120 -19.66 6.50 -18.59
C VAL A 120 -18.92 5.19 -18.81
N VAL A 121 -18.96 4.27 -17.83
CA VAL A 121 -18.31 2.95 -17.94
C VAL A 121 -18.83 2.18 -19.16
N ASP A 122 -20.14 2.15 -19.36
CA ASP A 122 -20.77 1.50 -20.52
C ASP A 122 -20.29 2.12 -21.84
N ALA A 123 -20.10 3.45 -21.90
CA ALA A 123 -19.55 4.13 -23.08
C ALA A 123 -18.05 3.83 -23.31
N LEU A 124 -17.27 3.66 -22.24
CA LEU A 124 -15.85 3.26 -22.31
C LEU A 124 -15.69 1.82 -22.81
N GLN A 125 -16.63 0.94 -22.47
CA GLN A 125 -16.68 -0.47 -22.87
C GLN A 125 -17.39 -0.71 -24.21
N ASP A 126 -17.87 0.35 -24.88
CA ASP A 126 -18.54 0.23 -26.18
C ASP A 126 -17.60 -0.44 -27.20
N PRO A 127 -18.04 -1.47 -27.96
CA PRO A 127 -17.20 -2.15 -28.95
C PRO A 127 -16.63 -1.24 -30.05
N ARG A 128 -17.20 -0.04 -30.25
CA ARG A 128 -16.73 0.98 -31.20
C ARG A 128 -15.61 1.85 -30.60
N SER A 129 -15.37 1.79 -29.30
CA SER A 129 -14.22 2.38 -28.64
C SER A 129 -12.95 1.75 -29.19
N ARG A 130 -11.96 2.57 -29.56
CA ARG A 130 -10.65 2.10 -30.04
C ARG A 130 -9.59 2.12 -28.94
N ALA A 131 -9.93 2.65 -27.76
CA ALA A 131 -8.99 2.83 -26.66
C ALA A 131 -8.63 1.46 -26.09
N ARG A 132 -7.34 1.14 -26.05
CA ARG A 132 -6.84 -0.10 -25.42
C ARG A 132 -6.90 -0.03 -23.90
N ARG A 133 -6.78 1.18 -23.35
CA ARG A 133 -6.76 1.45 -21.92
C ARG A 133 -7.64 2.66 -21.61
N ASN A 134 -8.48 2.56 -20.59
CA ASN A 134 -9.31 3.65 -20.11
C ASN A 134 -8.94 4.01 -18.67
N LEU A 135 -8.57 5.27 -18.44
CA LEU A 135 -8.30 5.79 -17.11
C LEU A 135 -9.34 6.87 -16.78
N VAL A 136 -9.94 6.74 -15.61
CA VAL A 136 -10.94 7.66 -15.07
C VAL A 136 -10.45 8.22 -13.74
N ILE A 137 -10.34 9.54 -13.66
CA ILE A 137 -9.95 10.28 -12.46
C ILE A 137 -11.15 11.13 -12.04
N LEU A 138 -11.66 10.90 -10.82
CA LEU A 138 -12.81 11.60 -10.27
C LEU A 138 -12.39 12.49 -9.10
N ASP A 139 -12.29 13.79 -9.36
CA ASP A 139 -12.14 14.82 -8.34
C ASP A 139 -13.52 15.33 -7.90
N CYS A 140 -14.29 14.44 -7.27
CA CYS A 140 -15.62 14.77 -6.76
C CYS A 140 -15.83 14.29 -5.34
N CYS A 141 -16.51 15.11 -4.54
CA CYS A 141 -17.02 14.69 -3.24
C CYS A 141 -18.29 13.88 -3.44
N TYR A 142 -18.52 12.89 -2.60
CA TYR A 142 -19.84 12.30 -2.44
C TYR A 142 -20.70 13.23 -1.58
N SER A 143 -21.42 14.16 -2.20
CA SER A 143 -22.46 14.92 -1.51
C SER A 143 -23.67 14.01 -1.34
N GLY A 144 -23.69 13.26 -0.24
CA GLY A 144 -24.95 12.84 0.35
C GLY A 144 -25.60 14.08 0.92
N ALA A 145 -26.42 14.79 0.15
CA ALA A 145 -27.22 15.87 0.70
C ALA A 145 -28.19 15.29 1.73
N ALA A 146 -27.76 15.33 2.99
CA ALA A 146 -28.62 15.18 4.15
C ALA A 146 -28.69 16.56 4.82
N SER A 147 -29.27 17.52 4.12
CA SER A 147 -29.79 18.73 4.75
C SER A 147 -31.25 18.47 5.11
N GLY A 148 -31.47 18.02 6.35
CA GLY A 148 -32.77 18.05 7.02
C GLY A 148 -33.69 16.85 6.82
N GLY A 149 -33.71 15.92 7.78
CA GLY A 149 -34.78 14.92 7.85
C GLY A 149 -34.45 13.68 8.68
N ARG A 150 -35.30 13.35 9.64
CA ARG A 150 -35.15 12.30 10.66
C ARG A 150 -34.92 10.88 10.10
N MET A 151 -34.15 10.11 10.90
CA MET A 151 -34.19 8.63 11.06
C MET A 151 -33.82 7.73 9.87
N GLY A 152 -32.70 7.00 10.03
CA GLY A 152 -32.51 5.71 9.37
C GLY A 152 -31.07 5.24 9.30
N ARG A 153 -30.63 4.40 10.25
CA ARG A 153 -29.43 3.55 10.10
C ARG A 153 -29.64 2.61 8.91
N LYS A 154 -29.26 3.00 7.70
CA LYS A 154 -29.19 2.10 6.53
C LYS A 154 -27.73 1.88 6.14
N ARG A 155 -27.26 0.65 6.40
CA ARG A 155 -25.99 0.10 5.89
C ARG A 155 -25.98 0.19 4.34
N LEU A 156 -24.83 0.53 3.75
CA LEU A 156 -24.59 0.47 2.30
C LEU A 156 -23.92 -0.87 1.90
N PRO A 157 -24.50 -1.69 0.98
CA PRO A 157 -23.88 -2.90 0.40
C PRO A 157 -22.73 -2.61 -0.60
N PRO A 158 -22.02 -3.66 -1.10
CA PRO A 158 -20.63 -3.62 -1.58
C PRO A 158 -20.43 -3.03 -2.99
N GLU A 159 -19.17 -2.69 -3.29
CA GLU A 159 -18.64 -2.23 -4.58
C GLU A 159 -19.00 -3.18 -5.73
N GLU A 160 -19.51 -2.63 -6.83
CA GLU A 160 -19.32 -3.27 -8.14
C GLU A 160 -17.85 -3.04 -8.53
N PRO A 161 -17.07 -4.11 -8.81
CA PRO A 161 -15.69 -3.95 -9.24
C PRO A 161 -15.65 -3.13 -10.54
N PRO A 162 -14.63 -2.28 -10.75
CA PRO A 162 -14.48 -1.56 -12.00
C PRO A 162 -14.46 -2.55 -13.16
N ALA A 163 -15.14 -2.19 -14.25
CA ALA A 163 -15.05 -2.85 -15.54
C ALA A 163 -13.60 -3.05 -15.99
N GLU A 164 -13.27 -4.22 -16.57
CA GLU A 164 -11.93 -4.55 -17.08
C GLU A 164 -11.37 -3.42 -17.95
N GLY A 165 -10.18 -2.91 -17.60
CA GLY A 165 -9.54 -1.81 -18.31
C GLY A 165 -10.00 -0.40 -17.95
N VAL A 166 -10.78 -0.22 -16.87
CA VAL A 166 -11.14 1.07 -16.27
C VAL A 166 -10.37 1.27 -14.96
N PHE A 167 -9.49 2.28 -14.92
CA PHE A 167 -8.80 2.68 -13.69
C PHE A 167 -9.54 3.83 -13.04
N LEU A 168 -9.94 3.69 -11.77
CA LEU A 168 -10.63 4.76 -11.05
C LEU A 168 -9.70 5.35 -9.97
N LEU A 169 -9.42 6.66 -10.06
CA LEU A 169 -8.73 7.42 -9.02
C LEU A 169 -9.67 8.49 -8.44
N THR A 170 -10.13 8.36 -7.20
CA THR A 170 -11.09 9.31 -6.58
C THR A 170 -10.42 10.26 -5.58
N ALA A 171 -10.96 11.48 -5.42
CA ALA A 171 -10.46 12.48 -4.46
C ALA A 171 -10.88 12.27 -3.00
N THR A 172 -12.04 11.69 -2.69
CA THR A 172 -12.50 11.40 -1.31
C THR A 172 -13.12 10.01 -1.14
N LYS A 173 -13.34 9.62 0.13
CA LYS A 173 -14.19 8.48 0.51
C LYS A 173 -15.68 8.81 0.33
N ARG A 174 -16.50 7.77 0.16
CA ARG A 174 -17.97 7.76 0.01
C ARG A 174 -18.79 8.58 1.04
N ASN A 175 -18.17 9.09 2.11
CA ASN A 175 -18.78 9.85 3.20
C ASN A 175 -17.99 11.10 3.65
N GLU A 176 -17.00 11.57 2.88
CA GLU A 176 -16.22 12.77 3.20
C GLU A 176 -16.42 13.85 2.12
N GLN A 177 -16.84 15.05 2.54
CA GLN A 177 -16.90 16.24 1.69
C GLN A 177 -15.47 16.61 1.27
N ALA A 178 -15.17 16.62 -0.04
CA ALA A 178 -13.95 17.25 -0.55
C ALA A 178 -14.18 18.76 -0.51
N LYS A 179 -13.83 19.38 0.61
CA LYS A 179 -13.85 20.84 0.66
C LYS A 179 -12.68 21.34 -0.18
N ALA A 180 -12.95 22.15 -1.21
CA ALA A 180 -11.95 23.10 -1.65
C ALA A 180 -11.77 24.11 -0.49
N PRO A 181 -10.58 24.26 0.10
CA PRO A 181 -10.37 25.29 1.10
C PRO A 181 -10.65 26.67 0.46
N GLN A 182 -11.47 27.48 1.12
CA GLN A 182 -11.89 28.79 0.60
C GLN A 182 -10.65 29.62 0.19
N GLY A 183 -10.57 30.03 -1.07
CA GLY A 183 -9.49 30.86 -1.61
C GLY A 183 -8.27 30.13 -2.19
N GLN A 184 -8.25 28.78 -2.26
CA GLN A 184 -7.18 28.07 -2.97
C GLN A 184 -7.43 28.04 -4.49
N PRO A 185 -6.36 28.14 -5.32
CA PRO A 185 -6.50 28.21 -6.77
C PRO A 185 -6.93 26.87 -7.39
N LEU A 186 -6.70 25.74 -6.73
CA LEU A 186 -7.04 24.39 -7.17
C LEU A 186 -7.75 23.65 -6.03
N THR A 187 -8.48 22.58 -6.36
CA THR A 187 -8.95 21.63 -5.34
C THR A 187 -7.77 20.87 -4.73
N ASP A 188 -7.94 20.37 -3.50
CA ASP A 188 -6.87 19.70 -2.76
C ASP A 188 -6.28 18.51 -3.53
N PHE A 189 -7.14 17.66 -4.08
CA PHE A 189 -6.71 16.51 -4.85
C PHE A 189 -5.97 16.90 -6.12
N THR A 190 -6.51 17.86 -6.88
CA THR A 190 -5.88 18.27 -8.14
C THR A 190 -4.58 19.02 -7.91
N ALA A 191 -4.46 19.79 -6.81
CA ALA A 191 -3.21 20.43 -6.44
C ALA A 191 -2.08 19.41 -6.22
N GLU A 192 -2.35 18.33 -5.48
CA GLU A 192 -1.37 17.26 -5.25
C GLU A 192 -1.10 16.47 -6.53
N LEU A 193 -2.13 16.14 -7.31
CA LEU A 193 -1.98 15.45 -8.60
C LEU A 193 -1.08 16.23 -9.56
N VAL A 194 -1.35 17.52 -9.73
CA VAL A 194 -0.54 18.43 -10.54
C VAL A 194 0.89 18.51 -10.00
N SER A 195 1.07 18.66 -8.69
CA SER A 195 2.40 18.74 -8.07
C SER A 195 3.21 17.47 -8.32
N VAL A 196 2.64 16.29 -8.09
CA VAL A 196 3.34 15.01 -8.30
C VAL A 196 3.69 14.79 -9.77
N LEU A 197 2.76 15.05 -10.70
CA LEU A 197 3.00 14.89 -12.13
C LEU A 197 4.05 15.89 -12.65
N TRP A 198 4.02 17.12 -12.14
CA TRP A 198 4.92 18.19 -12.58
C TRP A 198 6.31 18.11 -11.96
N GLU A 199 6.42 17.83 -10.67
CA GLU A 199 7.69 17.83 -9.95
C GLU A 199 8.41 16.49 -10.02
N GLY A 200 7.67 15.39 -10.22
CA GLY A 200 8.16 14.03 -10.04
C GLY A 200 8.36 13.66 -8.57
N ILE A 201 8.91 12.48 -8.33
CA ILE A 201 9.22 11.96 -6.99
C ILE A 201 10.62 11.37 -6.94
N ALA A 202 11.30 11.54 -5.81
CA ALA A 202 12.67 11.06 -5.61
C ALA A 202 12.71 9.53 -5.43
N ASN A 203 12.61 8.78 -6.52
CA ASN A 203 12.74 7.33 -6.54
C ASN A 203 13.51 6.85 -7.79
N ASP A 204 13.70 5.54 -7.88
CA ASP A 204 14.41 4.86 -8.98
C ASP A 204 13.51 4.54 -10.19
N ARG A 205 12.24 4.98 -10.17
CA ARG A 205 11.27 4.73 -11.24
C ARG A 205 11.39 5.80 -12.31
N ARG A 206 11.61 5.37 -13.56
CA ARG A 206 11.63 6.25 -14.75
C ARG A 206 10.27 6.88 -15.05
N TYR A 207 9.18 6.18 -14.73
CA TYR A 207 7.81 6.63 -14.97
C TYR A 207 7.00 6.60 -13.69
N LEU A 208 6.02 7.51 -13.60
CA LEU A 208 4.99 7.51 -12.57
C LEU A 208 3.84 6.61 -13.03
N ASP A 209 3.92 5.32 -12.68
CA ASP A 209 2.81 4.38 -12.84
C ASP A 209 1.66 4.69 -11.88
N LEU A 210 0.45 4.19 -12.19
CA LEU A 210 -0.75 4.48 -11.41
C LEU A 210 -0.63 4.09 -9.93
N ASP A 211 0.03 2.98 -9.63
CA ASP A 211 0.28 2.52 -8.26
C ASP A 211 1.28 3.43 -7.51
N THR A 212 2.33 3.89 -8.20
CA THR A 212 3.31 4.84 -7.68
C THR A 212 2.68 6.21 -7.45
N LEU A 213 1.90 6.71 -8.42
CA LEU A 213 1.16 7.96 -8.31
C LEU A 213 0.15 7.89 -7.16
N TYR A 214 -0.65 6.82 -7.07
CA TYR A 214 -1.61 6.62 -5.99
C TYR A 214 -0.94 6.62 -4.62
N ARG A 215 0.16 5.88 -4.44
CA ARG A 215 0.88 5.81 -3.16
C ARG A 215 1.42 7.17 -2.73
N GLU A 216 1.99 7.93 -3.66
CA GLU A 216 2.48 9.29 -3.39
C GLU A 216 1.33 10.22 -3.00
N LEU A 217 0.25 10.25 -3.78
CA LEU A 217 -0.92 11.09 -3.50
C LEU A 217 -1.54 10.72 -2.16
N TYR A 218 -1.71 9.44 -1.88
CA TYR A 218 -2.23 8.96 -0.60
C TYR A 218 -1.34 9.42 0.56
N GLY A 219 -0.01 9.34 0.43
CA GLY A 219 0.95 9.83 1.40
C GLY A 219 0.83 11.34 1.65
N ARG A 220 0.87 12.16 0.59
CA ARG A 220 0.80 13.63 0.67
C ARG A 220 -0.53 14.11 1.25
N MET A 221 -1.64 13.55 0.78
CA MET A 221 -2.98 13.95 1.21
C MET A 221 -3.27 13.56 2.66
N ARG A 222 -2.74 12.42 3.14
CA ARG A 222 -2.81 12.04 4.55
C ARG A 222 -2.01 12.95 5.46
N GLN A 223 -0.77 13.30 5.09
CA GLN A 223 0.04 14.22 5.90
C GLN A 223 -0.64 15.57 6.11
N ARG A 224 -1.50 15.99 5.16
CA ARG A 224 -2.23 17.26 5.23
C ARG A 224 -3.64 17.13 5.85
N ASN A 225 -4.07 15.94 6.30
CA ASN A 225 -5.41 15.67 6.85
C ASN A 225 -6.58 16.07 5.93
N ARG A 226 -6.39 16.10 4.60
CA ARG A 226 -7.37 16.67 3.66
C ARG A 226 -8.36 15.64 3.14
N THR A 227 -7.89 14.61 2.45
CA THR A 227 -8.74 13.52 1.91
C THR A 227 -7.95 12.22 1.76
N SER A 228 -8.61 11.11 1.45
CA SER A 228 -7.97 9.82 1.15
C SER A 228 -8.36 9.36 -0.26
N PRO A 229 -7.44 9.40 -1.23
CA PRO A 229 -7.70 8.86 -2.56
C PRO A 229 -8.01 7.37 -2.53
N GLN A 230 -8.74 6.90 -3.53
CA GLN A 230 -8.96 5.46 -3.76
C GLN A 230 -8.49 5.08 -5.16
N LEU A 231 -7.87 3.91 -5.28
CA LEU A 231 -7.53 3.29 -6.56
C LEU A 231 -8.33 1.99 -6.70
N SER A 232 -9.08 1.87 -7.79
CA SER A 232 -9.76 0.64 -8.16
C SER A 232 -9.36 0.23 -9.57
N SER A 233 -9.07 -1.06 -9.78
CA SER A 233 -8.65 -1.61 -11.07
C SER A 233 -9.07 -3.06 -11.25
N SER A 234 -9.46 -3.43 -12.46
CA SER A 234 -9.66 -4.82 -12.91
C SER A 234 -8.66 -5.12 -14.02
N GLY A 235 -7.68 -5.97 -13.70
CA GLY A 235 -6.51 -6.27 -14.54
C GLY A 235 -5.23 -5.58 -14.06
N LEU A 236 -4.06 -6.04 -14.53
CA LEU A 236 -2.72 -5.67 -14.05
C LEU A 236 -2.49 -4.14 -14.08
N PRO A 237 -2.58 -3.44 -12.92
CA PRO A 237 -2.51 -1.98 -12.85
C PRO A 237 -1.07 -1.44 -12.81
N ALA A 238 -0.08 -2.33 -12.64
CA ALA A 238 1.30 -1.96 -12.35
C ALA A 238 2.11 -1.48 -13.57
N GLU A 239 1.53 -1.48 -14.78
CA GLU A 239 2.26 -1.17 -16.00
C GLU A 239 1.82 0.12 -16.72
N LEU A 240 0.68 0.74 -16.36
CA LEU A 240 0.25 1.98 -17.00
C LEU A 240 0.84 3.20 -16.28
N ALA A 241 1.62 4.02 -16.99
CA ALA A 241 2.11 5.30 -16.49
C ALA A 241 1.31 6.49 -17.00
N LEU A 242 1.30 7.56 -16.20
CA LEU A 242 0.71 8.84 -16.58
C LEU A 242 1.76 9.91 -16.92
N ALA A 243 2.98 9.75 -16.42
CA ALA A 243 4.04 10.72 -16.61
C ALA A 243 5.42 10.08 -16.54
N ARG A 244 6.39 10.73 -17.18
CA ARG A 244 7.82 10.56 -16.88
C ARG A 244 8.08 11.12 -15.48
N ASN A 245 8.92 10.43 -14.72
CA ASN A 245 9.36 10.94 -13.44
C ASN A 245 10.52 11.91 -13.65
N ARG A 246 10.28 13.22 -13.50
CA ARG A 246 11.31 14.26 -13.71
C ARG A 246 12.48 14.19 -12.73
N GLN A 247 12.31 13.54 -11.58
CA GLN A 247 13.39 13.34 -10.60
C GLN A 247 14.19 12.05 -10.85
N TYR A 248 13.80 11.25 -11.84
CA TYR A 248 14.56 10.06 -12.20
C TYR A 248 15.95 10.45 -12.68
N ARG A 249 16.97 9.78 -12.12
CA ARG A 249 18.35 9.83 -12.59
C ARG A 249 18.73 8.46 -13.08
N GLU A 250 19.16 8.39 -14.34
CA GLU A 250 19.70 7.14 -14.86
C GLU A 250 20.94 6.78 -14.04
N PRO A 251 21.01 5.54 -13.50
CA PRO A 251 22.20 5.11 -12.79
C PRO A 251 23.42 5.25 -13.72
N PRO A 252 24.56 5.72 -13.21
CA PRO A 252 25.77 5.79 -14.04
C PRO A 252 26.04 4.41 -14.63
N PRO A 253 26.44 4.33 -15.92
CA PRO A 253 26.77 3.06 -16.53
C PRO A 253 27.80 2.36 -15.64
N GLY A 254 27.45 1.14 -15.21
CA GLY A 254 28.37 0.35 -14.39
C GLY A 254 29.70 0.18 -15.13
N PRO A 255 30.83 0.01 -14.41
CA PRO A 255 32.14 -0.08 -15.05
C PRO A 255 32.10 -1.17 -16.12
N SER A 256 32.64 -0.85 -17.30
CA SER A 256 32.64 -1.81 -18.40
C SER A 256 33.48 -3.04 -18.00
N ALA A 257 33.28 -4.17 -18.67
CA ALA A 257 34.12 -5.35 -18.46
C ALA A 257 35.63 -5.03 -18.63
N ALA A 258 35.98 -4.04 -19.45
CA ALA A 258 37.36 -3.59 -19.63
C ALA A 258 37.93 -2.87 -18.38
N GLU A 259 37.13 -2.07 -17.68
CA GLU A 259 37.55 -1.33 -16.47
C GLU A 259 37.66 -2.25 -15.25
N ARG A 260 36.82 -3.29 -15.16
CA ARG A 260 36.98 -4.36 -14.15
C ARG A 260 38.30 -5.13 -14.32
N THR A 261 38.84 -5.17 -15.53
CA THR A 261 40.10 -5.87 -15.82
C THR A 261 41.31 -4.98 -15.53
N ALA A 262 41.22 -3.67 -15.79
CA ALA A 262 42.30 -2.70 -15.51
C ALA A 262 42.55 -2.50 -14.01
N ALA A 263 41.50 -2.52 -13.18
CA ALA A 263 41.62 -2.40 -11.72
C ALA A 263 42.30 -3.61 -11.06
N ALA A 264 42.34 -4.77 -11.73
CA ALA A 264 43.02 -5.98 -11.24
C ALA A 264 44.54 -6.00 -11.52
N THR A 265 45.05 -5.08 -12.36
CA THR A 265 46.46 -5.06 -12.83
C THR A 265 47.29 -3.88 -12.31
N GLY A 266 46.77 -3.08 -11.38
CA GLY A 266 47.54 -2.00 -10.75
C GLY A 266 48.72 -2.51 -9.90
N PRO A 267 49.93 -1.91 -9.97
CA PRO A 267 51.05 -2.32 -9.12
C PRO A 267 50.74 -2.07 -7.64
N ARG A 268 50.84 -3.11 -6.81
CA ARG A 268 50.74 -2.97 -5.35
C ARG A 268 51.84 -2.02 -4.83
N PRO A 269 51.52 -1.00 -4.01
CA PRO A 269 52.55 -0.17 -3.41
C PRO A 269 53.35 -0.97 -2.39
N ARG A 270 54.68 -0.94 -2.51
CA ARG A 270 55.62 -1.53 -1.55
C ARG A 270 55.56 -0.76 -0.22
N ARG A 271 55.34 -1.45 0.89
CA ARG A 271 55.47 -0.89 2.25
C ARG A 271 56.94 -0.50 2.51
N PRO A 272 57.24 0.71 2.99
CA PRO A 272 58.58 1.02 3.49
C PRO A 272 58.73 0.51 4.92
N THR A 273 59.81 -0.24 5.17
CA THR A 273 60.34 -0.50 6.51
C THR A 273 60.93 0.80 7.06
N ARG A 274 60.44 1.29 8.20
CA ARG A 274 61.11 2.34 8.99
C ARG A 274 61.38 1.82 10.39
N GLY A 275 62.64 1.98 10.78
CA GLY A 275 63.22 1.50 12.01
C GLY A 275 62.85 2.29 13.26
N LEU A 276 63.35 1.76 14.37
CA LEU A 276 63.22 2.23 15.75
C LEU A 276 63.61 3.71 15.93
N ALA A 277 62.80 4.42 16.70
CA ALA A 277 63.27 5.41 17.67
C ALA A 277 62.34 5.38 18.90
N ALA A 278 62.95 5.37 20.08
CA ALA A 278 62.35 5.11 21.37
C ALA A 278 61.84 6.38 22.08
N ALA A 279 60.77 6.23 22.86
CA ALA A 279 60.46 6.90 24.15
C ALA A 279 59.19 6.21 24.70
N VAL A 280 59.24 5.31 25.69
CA VAL A 280 59.25 5.57 27.15
C VAL A 280 58.11 6.56 27.49
N THR A 281 57.01 6.20 28.16
CA THR A 281 56.93 5.63 29.51
C THR A 281 55.49 5.15 29.84
N VAL A 282 55.39 3.98 30.49
CA VAL A 282 54.53 3.59 31.65
C VAL A 282 53.00 3.54 31.45
N LEU A 283 52.23 2.57 31.95
CA LEU A 283 52.38 1.23 32.54
C LEU A 283 50.95 0.85 32.94
N ALA A 284 50.45 -0.32 32.57
CA ALA A 284 49.70 -1.23 33.46
C ALA A 284 49.15 -2.42 32.66
N ALA A 285 49.54 -3.58 33.15
CA ALA A 285 49.27 -4.91 32.64
C ALA A 285 47.79 -5.32 32.81
N VAL A 286 47.34 -6.32 32.06
CA VAL A 286 47.28 -7.73 32.52
C VAL A 286 46.82 -8.62 31.36
N THR A 287 47.80 -9.37 30.88
CA THR A 287 47.84 -10.68 30.19
C THR A 287 46.90 -11.71 30.88
N VAL A 288 46.38 -12.82 30.35
CA VAL A 288 46.86 -13.95 29.51
C VAL A 288 45.54 -14.79 29.29
N LEU A 289 45.25 -15.58 28.25
CA LEU A 289 45.89 -16.83 27.82
C LEU A 289 45.23 -17.31 26.52
N ALA A 290 46.06 -17.47 25.50
CA ALA A 290 45.84 -18.36 24.36
C ALA A 290 45.84 -19.83 24.82
N LEU A 291 45.37 -20.73 23.96
CA LEU A 291 46.03 -22.00 23.64
C LEU A 291 45.42 -22.57 22.34
N ASP A 292 46.12 -22.37 21.22
CA ASP A 292 46.30 -23.35 20.15
C ASP A 292 47.28 -24.46 20.67
N PRO A 293 47.48 -25.66 20.05
CA PRO A 293 47.54 -25.89 18.59
C PRO A 293 47.09 -27.30 18.11
N PHE A 294 47.11 -27.56 16.79
CA PHE A 294 47.98 -28.57 16.16
C PHE A 294 47.75 -28.72 14.63
N ALA A 295 48.83 -28.42 13.90
CA ALA A 295 49.41 -29.06 12.71
C ALA A 295 48.56 -29.68 11.58
N GLY A 296 48.93 -29.35 10.32
CA GLY A 296 48.71 -30.26 9.19
C GLY A 296 48.88 -29.70 7.78
N GLY A 297 50.13 -29.59 7.31
CA GLY A 297 50.61 -29.81 5.93
C GLY A 297 49.75 -29.47 4.69
N GLY A 298 50.20 -28.42 3.98
CA GLY A 298 50.35 -28.27 2.53
C GLY A 298 49.44 -29.00 1.52
N SER A 299 48.81 -28.23 0.63
CA SER A 299 49.01 -28.35 -0.83
C SER A 299 48.49 -27.11 -1.56
N LYS A 300 49.33 -26.54 -2.43
CA LYS A 300 48.94 -25.52 -3.40
C LYS A 300 48.11 -26.18 -4.50
N ALA A 301 46.86 -25.75 -4.65
CA ALA A 301 46.12 -25.88 -5.90
C ALA A 301 45.48 -24.51 -6.20
N GLY A 302 45.81 -23.96 -7.37
CA GLY A 302 45.23 -22.73 -7.87
C GLY A 302 43.75 -22.90 -8.17
N GLY A 303 42.90 -22.49 -7.24
CA GLY A 303 41.49 -22.24 -7.50
C GLY A 303 41.32 -20.80 -7.94
N LYS A 304 40.88 -20.59 -9.19
CA LYS A 304 40.21 -19.35 -9.58
C LYS A 304 39.18 -19.04 -8.49
N SER A 305 39.18 -17.80 -7.99
CA SER A 305 38.12 -17.30 -7.12
C SER A 305 36.82 -17.35 -7.92
N ALA A 306 36.14 -18.49 -7.84
CA ALA A 306 34.74 -18.56 -8.17
C ALA A 306 34.05 -17.63 -7.18
N SER A 307 33.29 -16.66 -7.69
CA SER A 307 32.26 -16.01 -6.88
C SER A 307 31.49 -17.11 -6.15
N PRO A 308 31.21 -16.95 -4.84
CA PRO A 308 30.43 -17.95 -4.12
C PRO A 308 29.14 -18.21 -4.92
N PRO A 309 28.72 -19.47 -5.10
CA PRO A 309 27.52 -19.77 -5.87
C PRO A 309 26.38 -18.90 -5.35
N ALA A 310 25.68 -18.23 -6.27
CA ALA A 310 24.53 -17.39 -5.93
C ALA A 310 23.63 -18.21 -5.02
N ALA A 311 23.53 -17.77 -3.78
CA ALA A 311 23.02 -18.63 -2.75
C ALA A 311 21.55 -18.92 -3.09
N GLY A 312 21.17 -20.19 -3.26
CA GLY A 312 19.83 -20.58 -3.72
C GLY A 312 18.71 -20.15 -2.75
N SER A 313 17.45 -20.22 -3.17
CA SER A 313 16.31 -19.92 -2.33
C SER A 313 16.35 -20.71 -1.02
N LEU A 314 16.02 -20.07 0.10
CA LEU A 314 15.96 -20.67 1.42
C LEU A 314 14.60 -20.34 2.03
N LEU A 315 13.94 -21.35 2.57
CA LEU A 315 12.83 -21.21 3.49
C LEU A 315 12.96 -22.29 4.55
N ARG A 316 13.14 -21.89 5.80
CA ARG A 316 13.06 -22.75 6.97
C ARG A 316 12.12 -22.10 7.95
N ALA A 317 11.22 -22.89 8.54
CA ALA A 317 10.30 -22.36 9.53
C ALA A 317 10.14 -23.30 10.71
N SER A 318 9.78 -22.73 11.85
CA SER A 318 9.48 -23.44 13.08
C SER A 318 8.31 -22.77 13.79
N ALA A 319 7.63 -23.52 14.66
CA ALA A 319 6.53 -23.03 15.46
C ALA A 319 6.79 -23.36 16.93
N SER A 320 6.58 -22.40 17.83
CA SER A 320 6.71 -22.59 19.27
C SER A 320 5.63 -21.82 20.03
N GLY A 321 5.40 -22.19 21.29
CA GLY A 321 4.58 -21.38 22.19
C GLY A 321 5.37 -20.19 22.74
N PHE A 322 4.70 -19.12 23.13
CA PHE A 322 5.35 -17.96 23.76
C PHE A 322 4.50 -17.37 24.89
N THR A 323 5.16 -16.72 25.84
CA THR A 323 4.56 -16.03 27.00
C THR A 323 5.41 -14.82 27.36
N GLY A 324 4.86 -13.87 28.11
CA GLY A 324 5.56 -12.66 28.56
C GLY A 324 5.48 -11.50 27.57
N ASN A 325 6.32 -10.49 27.80
CA ASN A 325 6.36 -9.28 26.98
C ASN A 325 7.36 -9.40 25.84
N VAL A 326 6.92 -9.13 24.61
CA VAL A 326 7.77 -9.07 23.41
C VAL A 326 8.09 -7.62 23.10
N ASP A 327 9.37 -7.26 23.12
CA ASP A 327 9.86 -5.95 22.68
C ASP A 327 10.07 -5.95 21.15
N LEU A 328 9.13 -5.36 20.43
CA LEU A 328 9.12 -5.34 18.97
C LEU A 328 10.30 -4.53 18.40
N SER A 329 10.77 -3.51 19.11
CA SER A 329 11.89 -2.67 18.65
C SER A 329 13.22 -3.39 18.78
N ARG A 330 13.35 -4.26 19.79
CA ARG A 330 14.52 -5.12 19.96
C ARG A 330 14.50 -6.31 19.00
N GLU A 331 13.32 -6.91 18.80
CA GLU A 331 13.15 -8.08 17.94
C GLU A 331 13.17 -7.72 16.44
N GLY A 332 12.52 -6.63 16.02
CA GLY A 332 12.34 -6.23 14.62
C GLY A 332 13.32 -5.14 14.18
N ARG A 333 14.61 -5.48 14.12
CA ARG A 333 15.68 -4.54 13.74
C ARG A 333 15.58 -4.00 12.32
N THR A 334 14.87 -4.69 11.44
CA THR A 334 14.60 -4.21 10.07
C THR A 334 13.20 -3.58 9.99
N ASP A 335 12.19 -4.25 10.50
CA ASP A 335 10.81 -3.73 10.58
C ASP A 335 10.03 -4.48 11.66
N TRP A 336 8.96 -3.88 12.16
CA TRP A 336 8.00 -4.52 13.05
C TRP A 336 6.63 -3.88 12.90
N VAL A 337 5.60 -4.68 13.19
CA VAL A 337 4.21 -4.28 13.13
C VAL A 337 3.44 -4.87 14.30
N GLN A 338 2.53 -4.09 14.87
CA GLN A 338 1.57 -4.47 15.89
C GLN A 338 0.18 -4.22 15.34
N TRP A 339 -0.76 -5.15 15.55
CA TRP A 339 -2.15 -5.00 15.09
C TRP A 339 -3.11 -4.85 16.27
N GLY A 340 -4.06 -3.94 16.12
CA GLY A 340 -5.16 -3.74 17.04
C GLY A 340 -4.96 -2.61 18.05
N TYR A 341 -3.78 -1.99 18.19
CA TYR A 341 -3.58 -0.90 19.14
C TYR A 341 -4.00 0.46 18.57
N LEU A 342 -4.80 1.22 19.33
CA LEU A 342 -5.20 2.59 19.00
C LEU A 342 -4.85 3.56 20.14
N PRO A 343 -4.73 4.88 19.87
CA PRO A 343 -4.31 5.85 20.89
C PRO A 343 -5.26 5.89 22.10
N LYS A 344 -6.56 5.65 21.84
CA LYS A 344 -7.60 5.55 22.87
C LYS A 344 -7.45 4.36 23.82
N ASP A 345 -6.60 3.38 23.48
CA ASP A 345 -6.34 2.22 24.34
C ASP A 345 -5.27 2.49 25.41
N ARG A 346 -4.58 3.63 25.35
CA ARG A 346 -3.51 3.95 26.30
C ARG A 346 -4.08 3.99 27.71
N GLY A 347 -3.59 3.09 28.57
CA GLY A 347 -4.03 2.97 29.97
C GLY A 347 -5.32 2.16 30.15
N VAL A 348 -5.90 1.58 29.10
CA VAL A 348 -7.05 0.68 29.23
C VAL A 348 -6.61 -0.62 29.88
N THR A 349 -7.32 -1.04 30.94
CA THR A 349 -7.08 -2.27 31.70
C THR A 349 -8.25 -3.25 31.63
N ALA A 350 -9.46 -2.77 31.31
CA ALA A 350 -10.64 -3.60 31.16
C ALA A 350 -10.66 -4.27 29.78
N GLU A 351 -11.03 -5.55 29.75
CA GLU A 351 -11.23 -6.28 28.51
C GLU A 351 -12.41 -5.69 27.73
N PHE A 352 -12.24 -5.49 26.42
CA PHE A 352 -13.32 -5.05 25.55
C PHE A 352 -13.22 -5.71 24.18
N THR A 353 -14.38 -6.01 23.61
CA THR A 353 -14.51 -6.29 22.17
C THR A 353 -14.95 -5.01 21.49
N GLY A 354 -14.13 -4.52 20.57
CA GLY A 354 -14.45 -3.36 19.76
C GLY A 354 -15.36 -3.74 18.59
N GLY A 355 -15.65 -2.76 17.75
CA GLY A 355 -16.24 -2.97 16.43
C GLY A 355 -15.26 -3.59 15.43
N PRO A 356 -15.71 -3.72 14.17
CA PRO A 356 -14.85 -4.14 13.06
C PRO A 356 -13.59 -3.26 13.02
N ALA A 357 -12.43 -3.89 12.87
CA ALA A 357 -11.12 -3.23 12.79
C ALA A 357 -11.14 -2.09 11.76
N GLU A 358 -11.76 -2.33 10.61
CA GLU A 358 -11.91 -1.35 9.52
C GLU A 358 -12.64 -0.06 9.95
N SER A 359 -13.61 -0.19 10.87
CA SER A 359 -14.41 0.93 11.36
C SER A 359 -13.76 1.65 12.54
N GLU A 360 -13.21 0.87 13.49
CA GLU A 360 -12.61 1.39 14.72
C GLU A 360 -11.31 2.13 14.46
N CYS A 361 -10.53 1.65 13.49
CA CYS A 361 -9.17 2.13 13.26
C CYS A 361 -9.08 3.19 12.19
N ARG A 362 -10.20 3.45 11.50
CA ARG A 362 -10.30 4.38 10.37
C ARG A 362 -9.73 5.78 10.67
N GLN A 363 -9.76 6.21 11.92
CA GLN A 363 -9.18 7.47 12.40
C GLN A 363 -7.63 7.50 12.31
N THR A 364 -6.96 6.36 12.44
CA THR A 364 -5.49 6.24 12.39
C THR A 364 -5.03 5.47 11.15
N ASN A 365 -5.48 4.23 10.93
CA ASN A 365 -5.32 3.45 9.68
C ASN A 365 -6.32 2.28 9.57
N ILE A 366 -6.57 1.78 8.35
CA ILE A 366 -7.68 0.84 8.10
C ILE A 366 -7.50 -0.56 8.74
N THR A 367 -6.27 -0.93 9.10
CA THR A 367 -5.89 -2.25 9.63
C THR A 367 -5.52 -2.26 11.11
N CYS A 368 -5.72 -1.15 11.83
CA CYS A 368 -5.35 -1.00 13.25
C CYS A 368 -3.87 -1.21 13.53
N VAL A 369 -3.02 -0.75 12.63
CA VAL A 369 -1.61 -1.06 12.61
C VAL A 369 -0.79 -0.02 13.37
N THR A 370 0.09 -0.45 14.27
CA THR A 370 1.24 0.37 14.65
C THR A 370 2.49 -0.22 14.01
N ARG A 371 3.27 0.62 13.34
CA ARG A 371 4.52 0.22 12.66
C ARG A 371 5.69 0.98 13.22
N ARG A 372 6.88 0.49 12.92
CA ARG A 372 8.11 1.25 13.04
C ARG A 372 8.04 2.53 12.17
N ALA A 373 8.58 3.65 12.66
CA ALA A 373 8.43 4.96 12.02
C ALA A 373 9.15 5.10 10.67
N ASP A 374 10.29 4.43 10.51
CA ASP A 374 11.24 4.56 9.39
C ASP A 374 11.25 3.35 8.46
N ALA A 375 10.34 2.37 8.65
CA ALA A 375 10.32 1.13 7.88
C ALA A 375 8.89 0.65 7.57
N PHE A 376 8.68 0.21 6.33
CA PHE A 376 7.41 -0.31 5.82
C PHE A 376 7.65 -1.53 4.92
N VAL A 377 8.31 -2.55 5.46
CA VAL A 377 8.69 -3.75 4.71
C VAL A 377 7.65 -4.87 4.86
N ILE A 378 7.16 -5.12 6.09
CA ILE A 378 6.14 -6.13 6.33
C ILE A 378 4.82 -5.62 5.73
N GLY A 379 4.22 -6.34 4.78
CA GLY A 379 2.95 -5.94 4.19
C GLY A 379 1.81 -5.86 5.22
N ASP A 380 0.74 -5.13 4.88
CA ASP A 380 -0.50 -5.24 5.65
C ASP A 380 -1.12 -6.64 5.50
N PHE A 381 -1.96 -7.03 6.46
CA PHE A 381 -2.69 -8.29 6.34
C PHE A 381 -3.86 -8.15 5.37
N THR A 382 -4.18 -9.24 4.68
CA THR A 382 -5.47 -9.47 4.01
C THR A 382 -6.28 -10.46 4.85
N ALA A 383 -7.50 -10.10 5.22
CA ALA A 383 -8.42 -11.02 5.89
C ALA A 383 -8.90 -12.08 4.88
N LEU A 384 -8.97 -13.34 5.30
CA LEU A 384 -9.33 -14.48 4.43
C LEU A 384 -10.78 -14.92 4.64
N GLY A 385 -11.35 -14.71 5.84
CA GLY A 385 -12.73 -15.04 6.13
C GLY A 385 -13.74 -14.04 5.55
N THR A 386 -15.01 -14.45 5.53
CA THR A 386 -16.13 -13.66 5.00
C THR A 386 -16.59 -12.52 5.91
N GLU A 387 -16.41 -12.68 7.23
CA GLU A 387 -16.75 -11.66 8.22
C GLU A 387 -15.57 -10.70 8.46
N PRO A 388 -15.79 -9.40 8.68
CA PRO A 388 -14.67 -8.50 8.93
C PRO A 388 -13.94 -8.87 10.22
N PRO A 389 -12.62 -8.64 10.31
CA PRO A 389 -11.90 -8.83 11.55
C PRO A 389 -12.31 -7.75 12.58
N PHE A 390 -12.32 -8.12 13.86
CA PHE A 390 -12.72 -7.28 14.98
C PHE A 390 -11.55 -6.96 15.88
N ARG A 391 -11.62 -5.81 16.55
CA ARG A 391 -10.67 -5.48 17.60
C ARG A 391 -11.04 -6.11 18.92
N LEU A 392 -10.01 -6.47 19.66
CA LEU A 392 -10.13 -6.96 21.02
C LEU A 392 -8.97 -6.39 21.83
N HIS A 393 -9.25 -5.87 23.01
CA HIS A 393 -8.23 -5.71 24.04
C HIS A 393 -8.43 -6.81 25.07
N ALA A 394 -7.51 -7.76 25.12
CA ALA A 394 -7.64 -8.95 25.94
C ALA A 394 -6.81 -8.81 27.23
N SER A 395 -7.41 -8.30 28.31
CA SER A 395 -6.65 -7.87 29.49
C SER A 395 -6.01 -9.00 30.29
N ARG A 396 -6.52 -10.23 30.16
CA ARG A 396 -6.05 -11.41 30.92
C ARG A 396 -5.06 -12.29 30.16
N GLN A 397 -4.56 -11.87 28.99
CA GLN A 397 -3.63 -12.68 28.23
C GLN A 397 -2.21 -12.66 28.82
N PRO A 398 -1.51 -13.82 28.86
CA PRO A 398 -0.16 -13.94 29.41
C PRO A 398 0.92 -13.31 28.50
N VAL A 399 0.52 -12.84 27.32
CA VAL A 399 1.38 -12.20 26.34
C VAL A 399 1.07 -10.71 26.24
N SER A 400 2.09 -9.90 25.96
CA SER A 400 1.94 -8.47 25.68
C SER A 400 3.08 -7.98 24.80
N PHE A 401 2.91 -6.79 24.22
CA PHE A 401 3.90 -6.17 23.35
C PHE A 401 4.34 -4.81 23.86
N SER A 402 5.59 -4.47 23.58
CA SER A 402 6.15 -3.13 23.81
C SER A 402 7.00 -2.69 22.64
N TRP A 403 7.16 -1.37 22.48
CA TRP A 403 8.04 -0.80 21.47
C TRP A 403 8.43 0.64 21.80
N THR A 404 9.48 1.07 21.12
CA THR A 404 9.93 2.46 20.92
C THR A 404 10.21 2.70 19.43
N GLY A 405 10.17 3.96 18.98
CA GLY A 405 10.40 4.30 17.57
C GLY A 405 9.26 3.89 16.64
N GLY A 406 8.03 3.80 17.16
CA GLY A 406 6.84 3.61 16.35
C GLY A 406 6.45 4.87 15.59
N ALA A 407 5.68 4.72 14.51
CA ALA A 407 5.12 5.84 13.77
C ALA A 407 4.13 6.62 14.65
N ALA A 408 4.10 7.95 14.51
CA ALA A 408 3.11 8.79 15.17
C ALA A 408 1.67 8.33 14.82
N PRO A 409 0.72 8.34 15.77
CA PRO A 409 0.82 8.84 17.16
C PRO A 409 1.23 7.77 18.19
N HIS A 410 1.94 6.73 17.77
CA HIS A 410 2.27 5.53 18.56
C HIS A 410 3.78 5.35 18.72
N GLU A 411 4.49 6.40 19.11
CA GLU A 411 5.96 6.40 19.17
C GLU A 411 6.50 5.36 20.15
N SER A 412 5.78 5.14 21.25
CA SER A 412 6.06 4.09 22.22
C SER A 412 4.80 3.61 22.94
N ALA A 413 4.84 2.32 23.32
CA ALA A 413 3.86 1.71 24.20
C ALA A 413 4.47 0.51 24.94
N THR A 414 3.88 0.14 26.07
CA THR A 414 4.28 -1.02 26.87
C THR A 414 3.04 -1.78 27.32
N GLY A 415 3.17 -3.11 27.48
CA GLY A 415 2.08 -3.94 27.99
C GLY A 415 0.85 -4.02 27.07
N VAL A 416 1.03 -3.79 25.77
CA VAL A 416 -0.07 -3.76 24.79
C VAL A 416 -0.63 -5.15 24.57
N ARG A 417 -1.94 -5.27 24.75
CA ARG A 417 -2.74 -6.50 24.57
C ARG A 417 -3.90 -6.32 23.60
N SER A 418 -3.90 -5.22 22.86
CA SER A 418 -4.86 -5.00 21.79
C SER A 418 -4.46 -5.87 20.59
N VAL A 419 -5.42 -6.51 19.96
CA VAL A 419 -5.25 -7.49 18.88
C VAL A 419 -6.37 -7.35 17.85
N VAL A 420 -6.21 -8.02 16.72
CA VAL A 420 -7.26 -8.16 15.70
C VAL A 420 -7.57 -9.64 15.53
N TYR A 421 -8.85 -10.02 15.61
CA TYR A 421 -9.26 -11.42 15.47
C TYR A 421 -10.34 -11.58 14.40
N GLN A 422 -10.39 -12.76 13.80
CA GLN A 422 -11.44 -13.15 12.87
C GLN A 422 -11.95 -14.54 13.27
N GLY A 423 -13.28 -14.66 13.36
CA GLY A 423 -13.96 -15.92 13.66
C GLY A 423 -14.83 -16.36 12.49
N GLY A 424 -15.32 -17.60 12.56
CA GLY A 424 -16.18 -18.18 11.53
C GLY A 424 -15.42 -19.01 10.47
N PRO A 425 -16.14 -19.75 9.62
CA PRO A 425 -15.53 -20.62 8.62
C PRO A 425 -14.61 -19.85 7.66
N GLY A 426 -13.41 -20.37 7.42
CA GLY A 426 -12.43 -19.74 6.52
C GLY A 426 -11.74 -18.48 7.08
N ALA A 427 -12.00 -18.12 8.35
CA ALA A 427 -11.32 -17.01 9.01
C ALA A 427 -9.79 -17.17 8.96
N GLY A 428 -9.07 -16.08 8.76
CA GLY A 428 -7.63 -16.13 8.58
C GLY A 428 -7.03 -14.82 8.13
N PHE A 429 -5.71 -14.79 8.13
CA PHE A 429 -4.93 -13.65 7.73
C PHE A 429 -3.82 -14.09 6.78
N ARG A 430 -3.61 -13.32 5.72
CA ARG A 430 -2.47 -13.45 4.81
C ARG A 430 -1.60 -12.21 4.86
N ILE A 431 -0.29 -12.39 4.91
CA ILE A 431 0.71 -11.32 4.92
C ILE A 431 1.74 -11.62 3.83
N LEU A 432 2.15 -10.57 3.12
CA LEU A 432 3.23 -10.62 2.12
C LEU A 432 4.45 -9.89 2.67
N VAL A 433 5.62 -10.54 2.61
CA VAL A 433 6.89 -9.98 3.07
C VAL A 433 7.91 -10.02 1.92
N PRO A 434 8.47 -8.88 1.50
CA PRO A 434 9.52 -8.84 0.48
C PRO A 434 10.74 -9.68 0.86
N SER A 435 11.18 -10.53 -0.07
CA SER A 435 12.42 -11.30 0.03
C SER A 435 13.49 -10.74 -0.92
N LYS A 436 14.74 -10.89 -0.54
CA LYS A 436 15.93 -10.53 -1.35
C LYS A 436 17.02 -11.57 -1.13
N ASP A 437 18.19 -11.34 -1.73
CA ASP A 437 19.38 -12.19 -1.64
C ASP A 437 19.95 -12.35 -0.23
N THR A 438 19.63 -11.40 0.65
CA THR A 438 20.03 -11.39 2.06
C THR A 438 19.08 -12.23 2.90
N THR A 439 19.62 -13.14 3.73
CA THR A 439 18.86 -13.89 4.73
C THR A 439 18.13 -12.92 5.67
N ARG A 440 16.82 -13.13 5.83
CA ARG A 440 15.99 -12.43 6.82
C ARG A 440 15.31 -13.43 7.73
N VAL A 441 14.96 -12.98 8.94
CA VAL A 441 14.14 -13.74 9.88
C VAL A 441 12.84 -12.98 10.11
N PHE A 442 11.72 -13.58 9.71
CA PHE A 442 10.38 -13.06 9.94
C PHE A 442 9.70 -13.87 11.05
N ARG A 443 9.17 -13.20 12.07
CA ARG A 443 8.37 -13.83 13.13
C ARG A 443 6.93 -13.32 13.09
N LEU A 444 5.97 -14.24 13.10
CA LEU A 444 4.55 -13.92 13.19
C LEU A 444 3.98 -14.41 14.53
N TYR A 445 3.42 -13.50 15.31
CA TYR A 445 2.81 -13.78 16.60
C TYR A 445 1.29 -13.83 16.45
N VAL A 446 0.71 -14.99 16.76
CA VAL A 446 -0.73 -15.24 16.66
C VAL A 446 -1.25 -15.90 17.93
N SER A 447 -2.56 -15.80 18.12
CA SER A 447 -3.28 -16.69 19.03
C SER A 447 -4.51 -17.28 18.36
N TYR A 448 -5.03 -18.36 18.94
CA TYR A 448 -6.23 -19.02 18.45
C TYR A 448 -6.99 -19.64 19.61
N ARG A 449 -8.31 -19.77 19.44
CA ARG A 449 -9.22 -20.27 20.47
C ARG A 449 -10.29 -21.13 19.83
N GLN A 450 -10.68 -22.21 20.51
CA GLN A 450 -11.79 -23.10 20.13
C GLN A 450 -11.76 -23.47 18.64
N GLY A 451 -10.57 -23.74 18.12
CA GLY A 451 -10.31 -23.88 16.70
C GLY A 451 -9.19 -24.85 16.38
N SER A 452 -9.17 -25.31 15.13
CA SER A 452 -7.99 -25.90 14.50
C SER A 452 -7.45 -24.90 13.49
N ILE A 453 -6.18 -24.56 13.58
CA ILE A 453 -5.51 -23.61 12.68
C ILE A 453 -4.53 -24.32 11.77
N ARG A 454 -4.38 -23.80 10.54
CA ARG A 454 -3.30 -24.13 9.61
C ARG A 454 -2.48 -22.88 9.32
N PHE A 455 -1.19 -22.98 9.54
CA PHE A 455 -0.19 -22.02 9.10
C PHE A 455 0.49 -22.53 7.83
N SER A 456 0.73 -21.64 6.87
CA SER A 456 1.51 -21.94 5.67
C SER A 456 2.45 -20.79 5.32
N ALA A 457 3.65 -21.11 4.86
CA ALA A 457 4.62 -20.16 4.34
C ALA A 457 5.21 -20.68 3.01
N SER A 458 5.27 -19.81 2.00
CA SER A 458 5.81 -20.16 0.68
C SER A 458 6.47 -18.96 0.00
N LEU A 459 7.46 -19.22 -0.86
CA LEU A 459 8.10 -18.19 -1.68
C LEU A 459 7.49 -18.18 -3.08
N ARG A 460 7.02 -17.02 -3.56
CA ARG A 460 6.26 -16.91 -4.81
C ARG A 460 7.03 -17.30 -6.07
N ASN A 461 8.36 -17.11 -6.12
CA ASN A 461 9.17 -17.43 -7.30
C ASN A 461 9.75 -18.86 -7.28
N GLY A 462 9.31 -19.71 -6.35
CA GLY A 462 9.76 -21.10 -6.25
C GLY A 462 11.22 -21.26 -5.81
N GLY A 463 11.60 -22.50 -5.49
CA GLY A 463 13.00 -22.89 -5.22
C GLY A 463 13.29 -23.37 -3.80
N ALA A 464 12.46 -23.06 -2.80
CA ALA A 464 12.50 -23.70 -1.49
C ALA A 464 11.14 -24.39 -1.21
N PRO A 465 11.13 -25.58 -0.57
CA PRO A 465 9.88 -26.24 -0.20
C PRO A 465 9.01 -25.34 0.68
N ALA A 466 7.70 -25.32 0.42
CA ALA A 466 6.74 -24.64 1.27
C ALA A 466 6.70 -25.29 2.66
N TYR A 467 6.43 -24.49 3.68
CA TYR A 467 6.23 -24.95 5.05
C TYR A 467 4.74 -24.90 5.41
N SER A 468 4.27 -25.93 6.12
CA SER A 468 2.94 -25.93 6.71
C SER A 468 2.95 -26.56 8.09
N ALA A 469 2.17 -26.01 9.01
CA ALA A 469 1.97 -26.58 10.34
C ALA A 469 0.52 -26.37 10.78
N SER A 470 -0.07 -27.38 11.44
CA SER A 470 -1.40 -27.28 12.02
C SER A 470 -1.34 -27.39 13.54
N ALA A 471 -2.28 -26.77 14.22
CA ALA A 471 -2.44 -26.88 15.66
C ALA A 471 -3.92 -26.87 16.03
N ASP A 472 -4.30 -27.71 16.99
CA ASP A 472 -5.69 -27.91 17.39
C ASP A 472 -5.87 -27.60 18.88
N THR A 473 -7.06 -27.14 19.26
CA THR A 473 -7.45 -26.89 20.66
C THR A 473 -8.19 -28.06 21.29
N ALA A 474 -8.62 -29.06 20.51
CA ALA A 474 -9.38 -30.21 20.98
C ALA A 474 -8.68 -31.03 22.07
N SER A 475 -7.34 -30.99 22.12
CA SER A 475 -6.53 -31.72 23.10
C SER A 475 -6.21 -30.94 24.37
N GLY A 476 -6.66 -29.70 24.51
CA GLY A 476 -6.34 -28.86 25.67
C GLY A 476 -7.58 -28.26 26.35
N PRO A 477 -7.40 -27.43 27.38
CA PRO A 477 -8.52 -26.91 28.16
C PRO A 477 -9.51 -26.12 27.28
N PRO A 478 -10.82 -26.31 27.48
CA PRO A 478 -11.84 -25.58 26.74
C PRO A 478 -11.79 -24.09 27.10
N ASN A 479 -12.11 -23.23 26.13
CA ASN A 479 -12.15 -21.76 26.27
C ASN A 479 -10.81 -21.05 26.56
N GLU A 480 -9.67 -21.75 26.48
CA GLU A 480 -8.36 -21.11 26.56
C GLU A 480 -7.89 -20.52 25.22
N ASN A 481 -7.08 -19.46 25.30
CA ASN A 481 -6.34 -18.91 24.17
C ASN A 481 -4.97 -19.57 24.09
N TYR A 482 -4.61 -20.07 22.91
CA TYR A 482 -3.31 -20.68 22.65
C TYR A 482 -2.47 -19.69 21.84
N PHE A 483 -1.20 -19.51 22.23
CA PHE A 483 -0.30 -18.54 21.64
C PHE A 483 0.82 -19.24 20.88
N ARG A 484 1.04 -18.82 19.63
CA ARG A 484 2.09 -19.38 18.76
C ARG A 484 2.91 -18.27 18.14
N VAL A 485 4.22 -18.49 18.08
CA VAL A 485 5.13 -17.72 17.23
C VAL A 485 5.62 -18.64 16.12
N TYR A 486 5.46 -18.18 14.88
CA TYR A 486 6.02 -18.82 13.71
C TYR A 486 7.26 -18.04 13.29
N GLU A 487 8.42 -18.70 13.30
CA GLU A 487 9.69 -18.11 12.88
C GLU A 487 10.06 -18.65 11.50
N MET A 488 10.34 -17.76 10.55
CA MET A 488 10.70 -18.07 9.17
C MET A 488 12.06 -17.45 8.86
N THR A 489 13.06 -18.29 8.56
CA THR A 489 14.33 -17.86 7.96
C THR A 489 14.23 -18.02 6.44
N PHE A 490 14.36 -16.92 5.70
CA PHE A 490 14.14 -16.93 4.25
C PHE A 490 15.07 -16.00 3.47
N ARG A 491 15.29 -16.35 2.20
CA ARG A 491 15.92 -15.49 1.17
C ARG A 491 15.64 -16.04 -0.22
N THR A 492 15.72 -15.18 -1.22
CA THR A 492 15.58 -15.51 -2.64
C THR A 492 16.71 -14.89 -3.44
N PRO A 493 17.25 -15.55 -4.48
CA PRO A 493 18.32 -14.98 -5.30
C PRO A 493 17.94 -13.64 -5.95
N GLU A 494 16.67 -13.49 -6.32
CA GLU A 494 16.10 -12.27 -6.88
C GLU A 494 14.98 -11.73 -5.97
N PRO A 495 14.64 -10.42 -6.04
CA PRO A 495 13.51 -9.86 -5.31
C PRO A 495 12.21 -10.62 -5.57
N SER A 496 11.55 -11.06 -4.49
CA SER A 496 10.28 -11.81 -4.54
C SER A 496 9.46 -11.54 -3.28
N LEU A 497 8.48 -12.40 -2.99
CA LEU A 497 7.60 -12.32 -1.84
C LEU A 497 7.58 -13.67 -1.10
N LEU A 498 7.77 -13.61 0.21
CA LEU A 498 7.31 -14.62 1.15
C LEU A 498 5.83 -14.38 1.41
N GLU A 499 5.00 -15.35 1.06
CA GLU A 499 3.58 -15.37 1.37
C GLU A 499 3.36 -16.24 2.60
N VAL A 500 2.75 -15.65 3.63
CA VAL A 500 2.42 -16.31 4.89
C VAL A 500 0.92 -16.22 5.11
N ALA A 501 0.29 -17.35 5.45
CA ALA A 501 -1.12 -17.40 5.77
C ALA A 501 -1.38 -18.21 7.04
N ILE A 502 -2.34 -17.75 7.82
CA ILE A 502 -2.89 -18.48 8.96
C ILE A 502 -4.41 -18.57 8.77
N THR A 503 -4.98 -19.76 8.82
CA THR A 503 -6.40 -20.01 8.60
C THR A 503 -6.99 -20.88 9.69
N LEU A 504 -8.23 -20.61 10.06
CA LEU A 504 -9.06 -21.44 10.92
C LEU A 504 -9.73 -22.52 10.07
N GLU A 505 -9.27 -23.77 10.20
CA GLU A 505 -9.81 -24.93 9.48
C GLU A 505 -11.08 -25.48 10.13
N SER A 506 -11.11 -25.48 11.45
CA SER A 506 -12.28 -25.88 12.25
C SER A 506 -12.53 -24.80 13.29
N ASN A 507 -13.79 -24.46 13.52
CA ASN A 507 -14.19 -23.45 14.49
C ASN A 507 -14.82 -24.05 15.76
N HIS A 508 -14.94 -25.38 15.90
CA HIS A 508 -15.56 -26.07 17.05
C HIS A 508 -16.77 -25.34 17.70
N GLY A 509 -17.62 -24.67 16.92
CA GLY A 509 -18.81 -23.94 17.40
C GLY A 509 -18.61 -22.50 17.89
N GLY A 510 -17.41 -21.90 17.78
CA GLY A 510 -17.16 -20.51 18.19
C GLY A 510 -15.73 -19.98 18.04
N GLY A 511 -14.88 -20.71 17.31
CA GLY A 511 -13.46 -20.49 17.22
C GLY A 511 -13.06 -19.26 16.43
N ASN A 512 -11.86 -18.79 16.75
CA ASN A 512 -11.23 -17.66 16.07
C ASN A 512 -9.72 -17.83 15.97
N VAL A 513 -9.16 -17.07 15.04
CA VAL A 513 -7.74 -16.82 14.93
C VAL A 513 -7.49 -15.33 15.14
N THR A 514 -6.41 -15.02 15.84
CA THR A 514 -6.06 -13.68 16.29
C THR A 514 -4.66 -13.34 15.78
N LEU A 515 -4.55 -12.20 15.11
CA LEU A 515 -3.32 -11.59 14.64
C LEU A 515 -2.86 -10.54 15.66
N MET A 516 -1.59 -10.64 16.11
CA MET A 516 -1.09 -9.84 17.23
C MET A 516 0.04 -8.88 16.83
N ALA A 517 1.16 -9.42 16.34
CA ALA A 517 2.30 -8.63 15.90
C ALA A 517 3.20 -9.45 14.95
N ALA A 518 4.13 -8.78 14.27
CA ALA A 518 5.19 -9.42 13.53
C ALA A 518 6.49 -8.62 13.55
N THR A 519 7.62 -9.30 13.40
CA THR A 519 8.96 -8.70 13.39
C THR A 519 9.78 -9.22 12.22
N LEU A 520 10.66 -8.37 11.70
CA LEU A 520 11.58 -8.68 10.63
C LEU A 520 13.00 -8.28 11.04
N GLN A 521 13.93 -9.22 10.92
CA GLN A 521 15.36 -9.04 11.14
C GLN A 521 16.12 -9.02 9.82
#